data_AF-A0A9P0IHK9-F1
#
_entry.id   AF-A0A9P0IHK9-F1
#
_cell.length_a   1.000
_cell.length_b   1.000
_cell.length_c   1.000
_cell.angle_alpha   90.00
_cell.angle_beta   90.00
_cell.angle_gamma   90.00
#
_symmetry.space_group_name_H-M   'P 1'
#
loop_
_entity.id
_entity.type
_entity.pdbx_description
1 polymer ?
#
loop_
_entity_poly.entity_id
_entity_poly.type
_entity_poly.pdbx_seq_one_letter_code
_entity_poly.pdbx_strand_id
1 'polypeptide(L)' 'MTINKSQGQTLSKAGIDLTKGCFTHGQLYVACSRARNASSVVVLAQENRTPNIVYKEIFQ' A
#
# COMPACT_ATOMS: atom_id res chain seq x y z
N MET A 1 11.68 2.55 0.01
CA MET A 1 11.35 1.52 -1.01
C MET A 1 9.96 1.83 -1.57
N THR A 2 9.74 1.72 -2.88
CA THR A 2 8.38 1.90 -3.44
C THR A 2 7.56 0.61 -3.33
N ILE A 3 6.24 0.72 -3.35
CA ILE A 3 5.32 -0.42 -3.24
C ILE A 3 5.63 -1.47 -4.32
N ASN A 4 5.77 -1.05 -5.59
CA ASN A 4 6.07 -1.97 -6.69
C ASN A 4 7.41 -2.71 -6.51
N LYS A 5 8.44 -2.03 -5.96
CA LYS A 5 9.74 -2.67 -5.70
C LYS A 5 9.70 -3.64 -4.51
N SER A 6 8.75 -3.45 -3.58
CA SER A 6 8.55 -4.36 -2.45
C SER A 6 7.85 -5.68 -2.83
N GLN A 7 7.28 -5.77 -4.03
CA GLN A 7 6.53 -6.95 -4.46
C GLN A 7 7.39 -8.22 -4.40
N GLY A 8 6.85 -9.28 -3.78
CA GLY A 8 7.56 -10.55 -3.56
C GLY A 8 8.47 -10.58 -2.33
N GLN A 9 8.58 -9.48 -1.57
CA GLN A 9 9.37 -9.44 -0.34
C GLN A 9 8.51 -9.62 0.91
N THR A 10 9.10 -10.22 1.94
CA THR A 10 8.54 -10.23 3.30
C THR A 10 9.39 -9.33 4.19
N LEU A 11 8.75 -8.38 4.86
CA LEU A 11 9.36 -7.43 5.77
C LEU A 11 8.95 -7.78 7.21
N SER A 12 9.88 -7.67 8.16
CA SER A 12 9.60 -7.89 9.58
C SER A 12 8.75 -6.77 10.20
N LYS A 13 8.95 -5.54 9.72
CA LYS A 13 8.15 -4.34 10.00
C LYS A 13 8.01 -3.51 8.72
N ALA A 14 6.84 -2.89 8.53
CA ALA A 14 6.55 -2.06 7.35
C ALA A 14 5.93 -0.72 7.78
N GLY A 15 6.58 0.38 7.40
CA GLY A 15 5.97 1.71 7.42
C GLY A 15 5.43 2.03 6.03
N ILE A 16 4.13 2.34 5.94
CA ILE A 16 3.46 2.68 4.68
C ILE A 16 3.16 4.18 4.72
N ASP A 17 3.80 4.93 3.84
CA ASP A 17 3.55 6.36 3.67
C ASP A 17 2.50 6.58 2.56
N LEU A 18 1.33 7.07 2.96
CA LEU A 18 0.19 7.45 2.12
C LEU A 18 -0.05 8.96 2.16
N THR A 19 0.93 9.77 2.60
CA THR A 19 0.85 11.24 2.46
C THR A 19 0.73 11.66 0.98
N LYS A 20 1.26 10.82 0.09
CA LYS A 20 0.94 10.79 -1.33
C LYS A 20 0.12 9.54 -1.59
N GLY A 21 -1.09 9.69 -2.11
CA GLY A 21 -2.00 8.57 -2.37
C GLY A 21 -1.39 7.51 -3.30
N CYS A 22 -1.90 6.28 -3.20
CA CYS A 22 -1.52 5.22 -4.13
C CYS A 22 -1.90 5.59 -5.57
N PHE A 23 -1.10 5.18 -6.55
CA PHE A 23 -1.33 5.49 -7.96
C PHE A 23 -2.38 4.56 -8.59
N THR A 24 -2.45 3.30 -8.15
CA THR A 24 -3.38 2.31 -8.72
C THR A 24 -4.09 1.49 -7.66
N HIS A 25 -5.19 0.84 -8.06
CA HIS A 25 -5.87 -0.17 -7.26
C HIS A 25 -4.88 -1.28 -6.86
N GLY A 26 -5.07 -1.84 -5.66
CA GLY A 26 -4.27 -2.96 -5.17
C GLY A 26 -2.87 -2.60 -4.65
N GLN A 27 -2.34 -1.40 -4.88
CA GLN A 27 -1.02 -1.02 -4.35
C GLN A 27 -1.00 -0.99 -2.83
N LEU A 28 -2.04 -0.43 -2.19
CA LEU A 28 -2.14 -0.45 -0.74
C LEU A 28 -2.15 -1.89 -0.20
N TYR A 29 -2.87 -2.80 -0.86
CA TYR A 29 -2.88 -4.21 -0.52
C TYR A 29 -1.50 -4.86 -0.66
N VAL A 30 -0.79 -4.57 -1.76
CA VAL A 30 0.59 -5.04 -1.99
C VAL A 30 1.51 -4.55 -0.86
N ALA A 31 1.38 -3.30 -0.40
CA ALA A 31 2.18 -2.76 0.69
C ALA A 31 1.86 -3.42 2.05
N CYS A 32 0.58 -3.55 2.40
CA CYS A 32 0.15 -4.20 3.64
C CYS A 32 0.55 -5.68 3.70
N SER A 33 0.48 -6.39 2.58
CA SER A 33 0.85 -7.81 2.47
C SER A 33 2.35 -8.08 2.49
N ARG A 34 3.20 -7.07 2.74
CA ARG A 34 4.64 -7.27 2.96
C ARG A 34 4.96 -7.66 4.40
N ALA A 35 4.10 -7.36 5.37
CA ALA A 35 4.30 -7.78 6.75
C ALA A 35 3.48 -9.05 7.06
N ARG A 36 3.99 -9.88 7.96
CA ARG A 36 3.29 -11.10 8.40
C ARG A 36 2.13 -10.83 9.36
N ASN A 37 2.25 -9.77 10.18
CA ASN A 37 1.30 -9.43 11.22
C ASN A 37 0.85 -7.98 11.05
N ALA A 38 -0.41 -7.69 11.36
CA ALA A 38 -0.95 -6.33 11.31
C ALA A 38 -0.23 -5.38 12.28
N SER A 39 0.18 -5.87 13.45
CA SER A 39 0.95 -5.11 14.45
C SER A 39 2.34 -4.69 13.96
N SER A 40 2.86 -5.33 12.90
CA SER A 40 4.12 -4.96 12.25
C SER A 40 3.95 -3.89 11.17
N VAL A 41 2.72 -3.43 10.92
CA VAL A 41 2.41 -2.40 9.91
C VAL A 41 2.04 -1.10 10.60
N VAL A 42 2.68 0.00 10.19
CA VAL A 42 2.30 1.35 10.58
C VAL A 42 1.98 2.13 9.31
N VAL A 43 0.83 2.81 9.31
CA VAL A 43 0.36 3.58 8.15
C VAL A 43 0.35 5.06 8.51
N LEU A 44 1.04 5.86 7.72
CA LEU A 44 0.98 7.32 7.78
C LEU A 44 0.06 7.80 6.65
N ALA A 45 -1.09 8.40 6.98
CA ALA A 45 -2.03 8.91 5.99
C ALA A 45 -2.54 10.29 6.40
N GLN A 46 -2.79 11.17 5.42
CA GLN A 46 -3.45 12.45 5.70
C GLN A 46 -4.88 12.18 6.16
N GLU A 47 -5.24 12.72 7.33
CA GLU A 47 -6.57 12.55 7.93
C GLU A 47 -7.02 11.08 8.08
N ASN A 48 -6.06 10.14 8.20
CA ASN A 48 -6.32 8.69 8.25
C ASN A 48 -7.12 8.15 7.05
N ARG A 49 -7.06 8.83 5.89
CA ARG A 49 -7.80 8.44 4.67
C ARG A 49 -6.87 8.42 3.46
N THR A 50 -7.21 7.58 2.50
CA THR A 50 -6.58 7.56 1.17
C THR A 50 -7.67 7.32 0.12
N PRO A 51 -7.61 7.97 -1.05
CA PRO A 51 -8.51 7.65 -2.15
C PRO A 51 -8.25 6.21 -2.63
N ASN A 52 -9.34 5.50 -2.96
CA ASN A 52 -9.25 4.24 -3.68
C ASN A 52 -9.25 4.56 -5.19
N ILE A 53 -8.09 4.43 -5.84
CA ILE A 53 -7.96 4.72 -7.28
C ILE A 53 -8.27 3.47 -8.08
N VAL A 54 -9.35 3.50 -8.86
CA VAL A 54 -9.76 2.42 -9.77
C VAL A 54 -9.88 2.98 -11.18
N TYR A 55 -9.03 2.49 -12.09
CA TYR A 55 -9.12 2.78 -13.52
C TYR A 55 -10.09 1.79 -14.17
N LYS A 56 -11.23 2.29 -14.65
CA LYS A 56 -12.28 1.44 -15.25
C LYS A 56 -11.87 0.90 -16.62
N GLU A 57 -10.94 1.57 -17.27
CA GLU A 57 -10.38 1.28 -18.59
C GLU A 57 -9.64 -0.07 -18.64
N ILE A 58 -9.20 -0.59 -17.48
CA ILE A 58 -8.47 -1.87 -17.37
C ILE A 58 -9.43 -3.07 -17.30
N PHE A 59 -10.73 -2.83 -17.07
CA PHE A 59 -11.74 -3.89 -16.95
C PHE A 59 -12.60 -4.06 -18.21
N GLN A 60 -12.20 -3.43 -19.33
CA GLN A 60 -12.84 -3.58 -20.64
C GLN A 60 -12.11 -4.59 -21.52
#